data_AF-A0A7S2I2T5-F1
#
_entry.id   AF-A0A7S2I2T5-F1
#
_cell.length_a   1.000
_cell.length_b   1.000
_cell.length_c   1.000
_cell.angle_alpha   90.00
_cell.angle_beta   90.00
_cell.angle_gamma   90.00
#
_symmetry.space_group_name_H-M   'P 1'
#
loop_
_entity.id
_entity.type
_entity.pdbx_description
1 polymer ?
#
loop_
_entity_poly.entity_id
_entity_poly.type
_entity_poly.pdbx_seq_one_letter_code
_entity_poly.pdbx_strand_id
1 'polypeptide(L)'
;KQDMPVVRSVLTKLIRRMQPKDRLCLITFDSTPKLRLGWTDCGQEGKKSLLSTVDGLEADGRTAFGPALSLVFEQLRETQNRPVQVLLMSDGQPDDSPYYIGSKLRRMLPLADVSLSA
;
A
#
# COMPACT_ATOMS: atom_id res chain seq x y z
N LYS A 1 -13.41 -7.40 6.70
CA LYS A 1 -12.74 -8.30 7.70
C LYS A 1 -12.57 -9.76 7.22
N GLN A 2 -13.52 -10.34 6.46
CA GLN A 2 -13.39 -11.70 5.89
C GLN A 2 -12.32 -11.83 4.79
N ASP A 3 -11.91 -10.73 4.15
CA ASP A 3 -11.00 -10.76 2.99
C ASP A 3 -9.50 -10.74 3.33
N MET A 4 -9.14 -10.56 4.61
CA MET A 4 -7.72 -10.49 5.01
C MET A 4 -6.90 -11.73 4.59
N PRO A 5 -7.40 -12.98 4.69
CA PRO A 5 -6.69 -14.14 4.15
C PRO A 5 -6.42 -14.06 2.64
N VAL A 6 -7.36 -13.48 1.88
CA VAL A 6 -7.22 -13.27 0.43
C VAL A 6 -6.15 -12.21 0.17
N VAL A 7 -6.19 -11.07 0.87
CA VAL A 7 -5.18 -10.01 0.79
C VAL A 7 -3.79 -10.56 1.08
N ARG A 8 -3.61 -11.31 2.17
CA ARG A 8 -2.31 -11.94 2.50
C ARG A 8 -1.84 -12.90 1.41
N SER A 9 -2.75 -13.70 0.85
CA SER A 9 -2.45 -14.64 -0.24
C SER A 9 -2.00 -13.92 -1.52
N VAL A 10 -2.69 -12.84 -1.91
CA VAL A 10 -2.34 -12.01 -3.07
C VAL A 10 -0.98 -11.35 -2.87
N LEU A 11 -0.75 -10.70 -1.73
CA LEU A 11 0.53 -10.06 -1.41
C LEU A 11 1.68 -11.08 -1.38
N THR A 12 1.47 -12.25 -0.80
CA THR A 12 2.46 -13.33 -0.77
C THR A 12 2.84 -13.78 -2.18
N LYS A 13 1.86 -13.97 -3.06
CA LYS A 13 2.09 -14.33 -4.47
C LYS A 13 2.84 -13.22 -5.21
N LEU A 14 2.49 -11.96 -4.95
CA LEU A 14 3.16 -10.80 -5.52
C LEU A 14 4.63 -10.75 -5.10
N ILE A 15 4.92 -10.76 -3.79
CA ILE A 15 6.28 -10.71 -3.24
C ILE A 15 7.16 -11.84 -3.79
N ARG A 16 6.60 -13.05 -3.93
CA ARG A 16 7.35 -14.19 -4.49
C ARG A 16 7.80 -13.95 -5.94
N ARG A 17 6.99 -13.26 -6.74
CA ARG A 17 7.26 -12.95 -8.17
C ARG A 17 8.18 -11.74 -8.37
N MET A 18 8.35 -10.89 -7.37
CA MET A 18 9.24 -9.72 -7.45
C MET A 18 10.70 -10.13 -7.68
N GLN A 19 11.41 -9.34 -8.45
CA GLN A 19 12.83 -9.49 -8.75
C GLN A 19 13.69 -8.83 -7.65
N PRO A 20 14.95 -9.24 -7.46
CA PRO A 20 15.81 -8.69 -6.41
C PRO A 20 16.01 -7.17 -6.43
N LYS A 21 15.88 -6.53 -7.61
CA LYS A 21 16.01 -5.08 -7.79
C LYS A 21 14.71 -4.31 -7.58
N ASP A 22 13.58 -5.00 -7.49
CA ASP A 22 12.29 -4.38 -7.21
C ASP A 22 12.26 -3.91 -5.75
N ARG A 23 11.48 -2.86 -5.47
CA ARG A 23 11.26 -2.36 -4.11
C ARG A 23 9.79 -2.37 -3.78
N LEU A 24 9.47 -2.72 -2.54
CA LEU A 24 8.11 -2.70 -2.03
C LEU A 24 8.03 -1.86 -0.76
N CYS A 25 7.01 -1.02 -0.67
CA CYS A 25 6.60 -0.29 0.51
C CYS A 25 5.19 -0.76 0.89
N LEU A 26 4.96 -1.06 2.16
CA LEU A 26 3.70 -1.59 2.68
C LEU A 26 3.10 -0.62 3.69
N ILE A 27 1.97 -0.04 3.30
CA ILE A 27 1.14 0.81 4.15
C ILE A 27 -0.15 0.06 4.44
N THR A 28 -0.51 -0.01 5.72
CA THR A 28 -1.85 -0.45 6.15
C THR A 28 -2.62 0.76 6.63
N PHE A 29 -3.94 0.75 6.46
CA PHE A 29 -4.77 1.82 6.97
C PHE A 29 -6.06 1.27 7.55
N ASP A 30 -6.48 1.90 8.64
CA ASP A 30 -7.80 1.78 9.23
C ASP A 30 -8.36 3.21 9.41
N SER A 31 -8.50 3.69 10.64
CA SER A 31 -8.68 5.10 10.97
C SER A 31 -7.36 5.89 10.95
N THR A 32 -6.22 5.22 11.12
CA THR A 32 -4.89 5.84 11.09
C THR A 32 -3.94 5.00 10.23
N PRO A 33 -3.33 5.57 9.18
CA PRO A 33 -2.42 4.84 8.33
C PRO A 33 -1.12 4.55 9.08
N LYS A 34 -0.54 3.37 8.82
CA LYS A 34 0.71 2.90 9.40
C LYS A 34 1.62 2.40 8.30
N LEU A 35 2.84 2.93 8.25
CA LEU A 35 3.92 2.37 7.44
C LEU A 35 4.40 1.09 8.13
N ARG A 36 4.02 -0.07 7.60
CA ARG A 36 4.45 -1.37 8.14
C ARG A 36 5.85 -1.74 7.69
N LEU A 37 6.20 -1.34 6.47
CA LEU A 37 7.52 -1.52 5.91
C LEU A 37 7.80 -0.40 4.90
N GLY A 38 8.90 0.31 5.08
CA GLY A 38 9.41 1.26 4.08
C GLY A 38 9.91 0.56 2.83
N TRP A 39 10.35 1.34 1.85
CA TRP A 39 10.88 0.85 0.57
C TRP A 39 12.01 -0.18 0.74
N THR A 40 11.67 -1.47 0.62
CA THR A 40 12.56 -2.60 0.87
C THR A 40 12.85 -3.34 -0.43
N ASP A 41 14.12 -3.62 -0.71
CA ASP A 41 14.54 -4.39 -1.89
C ASP A 41 14.03 -5.84 -1.79
N CYS A 42 13.52 -6.38 -2.89
CA CYS A 42 12.96 -7.73 -2.97
C CYS A 42 14.03 -8.83 -3.14
N GLY A 43 15.22 -8.63 -2.57
CA GLY A 43 16.24 -9.67 -2.39
C GLY A 43 15.80 -10.74 -1.37
N GLN A 44 16.66 -11.72 -1.08
CA GLN A 44 16.31 -12.83 -0.19
C GLN A 44 15.87 -12.37 1.22
N GLU A 45 16.65 -11.51 1.86
CA GLU A 45 16.32 -10.96 3.18
C GLU A 45 15.10 -10.02 3.14
N GLY A 46 15.01 -9.17 2.12
CA GLY A 46 13.87 -8.25 2.00
C GLY A 46 12.55 -8.98 1.73
N LYS A 47 12.56 -10.05 0.92
CA LYS A 47 11.39 -10.94 0.76
C LYS A 47 11.00 -11.60 2.08
N LYS A 48 11.97 -12.04 2.89
CA LYS A 48 11.69 -12.63 4.20
C LYS A 48 11.03 -11.62 5.13
N SER A 49 11.55 -10.39 5.21
CA SER A 49 10.94 -9.30 5.98
C SER A 49 9.54 -8.95 5.49
N LEU A 50 9.36 -8.83 4.16
CA LEU A 50 8.07 -8.56 3.54
C LEU A 50 7.02 -9.63 3.87
N LEU A 51 7.37 -10.91 3.73
CA LEU A 51 6.48 -12.03 4.04
C LEU A 51 6.10 -12.05 5.52
N SER A 52 7.09 -11.87 6.42
CA SER A 52 6.83 -11.79 7.86
C SER A 52 5.87 -10.63 8.22
N THR A 53 6.01 -9.48 7.56
CA THR A 53 5.12 -8.34 7.78
C THR A 53 3.72 -8.62 7.24
N VAL A 54 3.59 -9.30 6.10
CA VAL A 54 2.29 -9.69 5.50
C VAL A 54 1.55 -10.69 6.39
N ASP A 55 2.25 -11.65 6.99
CA ASP A 55 1.64 -12.64 7.88
C ASP A 55 1.01 -11.99 9.13
N GLY A 56 1.61 -10.90 9.62
CA GLY A 56 1.12 -10.13 10.77
C GLY A 56 0.05 -9.08 10.45
N LEU A 57 -0.45 -8.99 9.21
CA LEU A 57 -1.49 -8.01 8.85
C LEU A 57 -2.83 -8.36 9.49
N GLU A 58 -3.48 -7.41 10.14
CA GLU A 58 -4.82 -7.57 10.72
C GLU A 58 -5.74 -6.48 10.19
N ALA A 59 -7.01 -6.83 9.99
CA ALA A 59 -8.05 -5.86 9.63
C ALA A 59 -8.72 -5.43 10.94
N ASP A 60 -8.71 -4.15 11.26
CA ASP A 60 -9.48 -3.60 12.36
C ASP A 60 -9.88 -2.14 12.09
N GLY A 61 -10.93 -1.65 12.74
CA GLY A 61 -11.35 -0.24 12.64
C GLY A 61 -12.15 0.15 11.39
N ARG A 62 -12.15 1.47 11.12
CA ARG A 62 -12.86 2.13 9.99
C ARG A 62 -11.97 2.28 8.76
N THR A 63 -12.46 2.93 7.71
CA THR A 63 -11.77 3.07 6.42
C THR A 63 -11.52 4.55 6.06
N ALA A 64 -10.38 5.09 6.51
CA ALA A 64 -9.96 6.47 6.24
C ALA A 64 -8.91 6.54 5.11
N PHE A 65 -9.36 6.87 3.90
CA PHE A 65 -8.51 6.95 2.70
C PHE A 65 -7.64 8.20 2.66
N GLY A 66 -8.18 9.35 3.07
CA GLY A 66 -7.48 10.64 2.94
C GLY A 66 -6.14 10.68 3.70
N PRO A 67 -6.09 10.25 4.98
CA PRO A 67 -4.84 10.10 5.71
C PRO A 67 -3.90 9.09 5.03
N ALA A 68 -4.40 7.94 4.59
CA ALA A 68 -3.59 6.92 3.92
C ALA A 68 -2.92 7.44 2.64
N LEU A 69 -3.69 8.13 1.79
CA LEU A 69 -3.17 8.76 0.57
C LEU A 69 -2.12 9.85 0.87
N SER A 70 -2.22 10.50 2.02
CA SER A 70 -1.21 11.49 2.44
C SER A 70 0.12 10.80 2.76
N LEU A 71 0.09 9.68 3.49
CA LEU A 71 1.29 8.88 3.79
C LEU A 71 1.89 8.26 2.51
N VAL A 72 1.06 7.80 1.57
CA VAL A 72 1.53 7.33 0.25
C VAL A 72 2.28 8.46 -0.46
N PHE A 73 1.73 9.66 -0.48
CA PHE A 73 2.35 10.80 -1.14
C PHE A 73 3.70 11.19 -0.52
N GLU A 74 3.85 11.07 0.80
CA GLU A 74 5.15 11.23 1.47
C GLU A 74 6.16 10.18 0.99
N GLN A 75 5.75 8.91 0.92
CA GLN A 75 6.61 7.83 0.45
C GLN A 75 7.00 7.95 -1.03
N LEU A 76 6.11 8.48 -1.88
CA LEU A 76 6.42 8.74 -3.30
C LEU A 76 7.49 9.82 -3.48
N ARG A 77 7.61 10.77 -2.55
CA ARG A 77 8.66 11.80 -2.63
C ARG A 77 10.05 11.24 -2.34
N GLU A 78 10.13 10.11 -1.64
CA GLU A 78 11.40 9.44 -1.29
C GLU A 78 11.96 8.58 -2.43
N THR A 79 11.17 8.23 -3.45
CA THR A 79 11.59 7.29 -4.51
C THR A 79 12.31 7.93 -5.70
N GLN A 80 12.64 9.23 -5.61
CA GLN A 80 13.15 10.10 -6.70
C GLN A 80 13.80 9.32 -7.87
N ASN A 81 13.24 9.50 -9.08
CA ASN A 81 13.67 8.89 -10.35
C ASN A 81 13.42 7.38 -10.53
N ARG A 82 12.48 6.77 -9.80
CA ARG A 82 11.98 5.42 -10.11
C ARG A 82 10.49 5.45 -10.43
N PRO A 83 10.03 4.71 -11.46
CA PRO A 83 8.60 4.52 -11.67
C PRO A 83 8.01 3.80 -10.46
N VAL A 84 6.88 4.29 -9.97
CA VAL A 84 6.17 3.71 -8.83
C VAL A 84 4.76 3.35 -9.24
N GLN A 85 4.34 2.14 -8.86
CA GLN A 85 2.96 1.71 -8.94
C GLN A 85 2.38 1.66 -7.52
N VAL A 86 1.21 2.30 -7.34
CA VAL A 86 0.45 2.23 -6.10
C VAL A 86 -0.71 1.25 -6.30
N LEU A 87 -0.69 0.13 -5.58
CA LEU A 87 -1.80 -0.83 -5.51
C LEU A 87 -2.61 -0.58 -4.24
N LEU A 88 -3.85 -0.11 -4.40
CA LEU A 88 -4.78 0.10 -3.29
C LEU A 88 -5.80 -1.04 -3.24
N MET A 89 -5.87 -1.73 -2.10
CA MET A 89 -6.84 -2.80 -1.83
C MET A 89 -7.73 -2.38 -0.66
N SER A 90 -9.05 -2.39 -0.85
CA SER A 90 -10.05 -2.05 0.17
C SER A 90 -11.34 -2.81 -0.06
N ASP A 91 -11.91 -3.43 0.97
CA ASP A 91 -13.22 -4.12 0.95
C ASP A 91 -14.40 -3.18 1.29
N GLY A 92 -14.13 -1.92 1.61
CA GLY A 92 -15.12 -0.95 2.09
C GLY A 92 -15.12 0.38 1.35
N GLN A 93 -16.22 1.11 1.52
CA GLN A 93 -16.32 2.51 1.09
C GLN A 93 -15.55 3.43 2.04
N PRO A 94 -14.97 4.51 1.52
CA PRO A 94 -14.34 5.53 2.36
C PRO A 94 -15.37 6.23 3.25
N ASP A 95 -15.02 6.48 4.50
CA ASP A 95 -15.76 7.42 5.37
C ASP A 95 -15.53 8.89 4.94
N ASP A 96 -14.49 9.14 4.15
CA ASP A 96 -14.11 10.46 3.65
C ASP A 96 -14.99 10.95 2.50
N SER A 97 -15.17 12.28 2.40
CA SER A 97 -15.83 12.90 1.25
C SER A 97 -15.13 12.55 -0.08
N PRO A 98 -15.87 12.17 -1.14
CA PRO A 98 -15.30 11.91 -2.46
C PRO A 98 -14.48 13.07 -3.03
N TYR A 99 -14.86 14.32 -2.72
CA TYR A 99 -14.10 15.51 -3.13
C TYR A 99 -12.71 15.55 -2.49
N TYR A 100 -12.63 15.22 -1.19
CA TYR A 100 -11.37 15.20 -0.46
C TYR A 100 -10.43 14.13 -1.02
N ILE A 101 -10.92 12.91 -1.22
CA ILE A 101 -10.17 11.81 -1.83
C ILE A 101 -9.71 12.18 -3.25
N GLY A 102 -10.62 12.71 -4.07
CA GLY A 102 -10.32 13.13 -5.44
C GLY A 102 -9.21 14.18 -5.51
N SER A 103 -9.21 15.15 -4.59
CA SER A 103 -8.16 16.16 -4.50
C SER A 103 -6.79 15.57 -4.18
N LYS A 104 -6.73 14.52 -3.35
CA LYS A 104 -5.49 13.80 -2.99
C LYS A 104 -4.99 12.96 -4.16
N LEU A 105 -5.88 12.18 -4.79
CA LEU A 105 -5.52 11.35 -5.94
C LEU A 105 -4.97 12.20 -7.10
N ARG A 106 -5.60 13.34 -7.41
CA ARG A 106 -5.10 14.26 -8.46
C ARG A 106 -3.67 14.75 -8.22
N ARG A 107 -3.25 14.91 -6.97
CA ARG A 107 -1.87 15.29 -6.63
C ARG A 107 -0.90 14.11 -6.74
N MET A 108 -1.40 12.88 -6.66
CA MET A 108 -0.62 11.65 -6.68
C MET A 108 -0.38 11.12 -8.10
N LEU A 109 -1.36 11.24 -9.00
CA LEU A 109 -1.28 10.76 -10.38
C LEU A 109 -0.03 11.23 -11.17
N PRO A 110 0.50 12.46 -10.99
CA PRO A 110 1.73 12.87 -11.67
C PRO A 110 2.99 12.15 -11.17
N LEU A 111 2.94 11.48 -10.02
CA LEU A 111 4.10 10.86 -9.36
C LEU A 111 4.11 9.34 -9.44
N ALA A 112 2.97 8.72 -9.72
CA ALA A 112 2.82 7.27 -9.73
C ALA A 112 1.62 6.80 -10.56
N ASP A 113 1.75 5.60 -11.11
CA ASP A 113 0.61 4.88 -11.67
C ASP A 113 -0.22 4.27 -10.54
N VAL A 114 -1.48 4.69 -10.43
CA VAL A 114 -2.36 4.29 -9.33
C VAL A 114 -3.38 3.28 -9.84
N SER A 115 -3.39 2.09 -9.27
CA SER A 115 -4.36 1.02 -9.53
C SER A 115 -5.21 0.78 -8.28
N LEU A 116 -6.53 0.91 -8.43
CA LEU A 116 -7.50 0.63 -7.38
C LEU A 116 -8.12 -0.75 -7.63
N SER A 117 -8.10 -1.60 -6.61
CA SER A 117 -8.83 -2.87 -6.59
C SER A 117 -9.73 -2.87 -5.36
N ALA A 118 -11.04 -2.79 -5.62
CA ALA A 118 -12.10 -2.92 -4.64
C ALA A 118 -12.86 -4.22 -4.87
#